data_AF-A0A847P8D5-F1
#
_entry.id   AF-A0A847P8D5-F1
#
_cell.length_a   1.000
_cell.length_b   1.000
_cell.length_c   1.000
_cell.angle_alpha   90.00
_cell.angle_beta   90.00
_cell.angle_gamma   90.00
#
_symmetry.space_group_name_H-M   'P 1'
#
loop_
_entity.id
_entity.type
_entity.pdbx_description
1 polymer ?
#
loop_
_entity_poly.entity_id
_entity_poly.type
_entity_poly.pdbx_seq_one_letter_code
_entity_poly.pdbx_strand_id
1 'polypeptide(L)'
;MLDEKGIISIKDLDERKKAVADRLVKKFVEKGIGLLYQSEEEDKYAFEGKSSVPCEERLNTCKAVCCKLPFALSHQDIDEGIVKWEFGRPYVIAHGEDGYCVHLDKTTYKCTIYENRPVPCRGFDCQNCKNWKIWKDQEGKQLHPDFEKSLRETVEMFYGKK
;
A
#
# COMPACT_ATOMS: atom_id res chain seq x y z
N MET A 1 25.10 39.64 -0.41
CA MET A 1 24.08 38.87 0.35
C MET A 1 23.14 39.81 1.11
N LEU A 2 21.98 39.33 1.62
CA LEU A 2 21.01 40.16 2.36
C LEU A 2 21.56 40.68 3.71
N ASP A 3 22.50 39.93 4.29
CA ASP A 3 23.26 40.29 5.50
C ASP A 3 24.19 41.49 5.27
N GLU A 4 24.92 41.51 4.14
CA GLU A 4 25.77 42.65 3.72
C GLU A 4 24.97 43.95 3.48
N LYS A 5 23.65 43.83 3.25
CA LYS A 5 22.74 44.98 3.12
C LYS A 5 22.11 45.41 4.45
N GLY A 6 22.46 44.76 5.57
CA GLY A 6 21.95 45.05 6.91
C GLY A 6 20.46 44.75 7.12
N ILE A 7 19.83 44.00 6.20
CA ILE A 7 18.38 43.76 6.21
C ILE A 7 18.01 42.69 7.24
N ILE A 8 18.86 41.68 7.40
CA ILE A 8 18.69 40.58 8.35
C ILE A 8 20.05 39.93 8.62
N SER A 9 20.35 39.59 9.88
CA SER A 9 21.59 38.89 10.19
C SER A 9 21.54 37.43 9.72
N ILE A 10 22.68 36.82 9.41
CA ILE A 10 22.76 35.38 9.12
C ILE A 10 22.15 34.54 10.26
N LYS A 11 22.40 34.94 11.52
CA LYS A 11 21.84 34.27 12.71
C LYS A 11 20.31 34.29 12.71
N ASP A 12 19.71 35.47 12.50
CA ASP A 12 18.24 35.61 12.46
C ASP A 12 17.64 34.85 11.28
N LEU A 13 18.34 34.81 10.14
CA LEU A 13 17.94 34.04 8.97
C LEU A 13 17.92 32.54 9.27
N ASP A 14 18.94 32.02 9.94
CA ASP A 14 19.04 30.59 10.27
C ASP A 14 18.05 30.17 11.35
N GLU A 15 17.78 31.02 12.35
CA GLU A 15 16.72 30.81 13.33
C GLU A 15 15.35 30.72 12.65
N ARG A 16 15.06 31.62 11.69
CA ARG A 16 13.83 31.57 10.90
C ARG A 16 13.74 30.32 10.04
N LYS A 17 14.84 29.89 9.42
CA LYS A 17 14.87 28.61 8.65
C LYS A 17 14.55 27.43 9.54
N LYS A 18 15.13 27.36 10.74
CA LYS A 18 14.86 26.29 11.71
C LYS A 18 13.39 26.24 12.11
N ALA A 19 12.80 27.38 12.44
CA ALA A 19 11.37 27.46 12.76
C ALA A 19 10.47 27.02 11.60
N VAL A 20 10.84 27.36 10.35
CA VAL A 20 10.12 26.88 9.16
C VAL A 20 10.29 25.38 8.98
N ALA A 21 11.50 24.84 9.16
CA ALA A 21 11.78 23.41 9.08
C ALA A 21 10.97 22.62 10.12
N ASP A 22 10.97 23.05 11.38
CA ASP A 22 10.21 22.41 12.47
C ASP A 22 8.70 22.41 12.17
N ARG A 23 8.18 23.51 11.64
CA ARG A 23 6.78 23.61 11.21
C ARG A 23 6.46 22.66 10.05
N LEU A 24 7.38 22.49 9.10
CA LEU A 24 7.21 21.57 7.98
C LEU A 24 7.22 20.11 8.46
N VAL A 25 8.16 19.74 9.33
CA VAL A 25 8.22 18.40 9.94
C VAL A 25 6.96 18.10 10.74
N LYS A 26 6.50 19.04 11.58
CA LYS A 26 5.25 18.88 12.34
C LYS A 26 4.06 18.66 11.40
N LYS A 27 3.92 19.47 10.36
CA LYS A 27 2.87 19.33 9.35
C LYS A 27 2.96 18.01 8.57
N PHE A 28 4.16 17.49 8.36
CA PHE A 28 4.41 16.20 7.70
C PHE A 28 3.91 15.04 8.56
N VAL A 29 4.26 15.04 9.85
CA VAL A 29 3.79 14.04 10.84
C VAL A 29 2.28 14.11 11.04
N GLU A 30 1.72 15.30 11.25
CA GLU A 30 0.27 15.49 11.48
C GLU A 30 -0.59 15.07 10.28
N LYS A 31 -0.08 15.22 9.06
CA LYS A 31 -0.79 14.79 7.84
C LYS A 31 -0.74 13.28 7.59
N GLY A 32 -0.06 12.51 8.45
CA GLY A 32 0.08 11.07 8.26
C GLY A 32 0.81 10.72 6.96
N ILE A 33 1.67 11.61 6.46
CA ILE A 33 2.60 11.31 5.37
C ILE A 33 3.77 10.55 6.00
N GLY A 34 3.48 9.41 6.63
CA GLY A 34 4.48 8.52 7.17
C GLY A 34 5.01 7.62 6.06
N LEU A 35 6.31 7.34 6.07
CA LEU A 35 6.88 6.26 5.28
C LEU A 35 6.39 4.93 5.87
N LEU A 36 5.65 4.16 5.09
CA LEU A 36 5.28 2.79 5.44
C LEU A 36 6.18 1.84 4.66
N TYR A 37 6.92 1.00 5.39
CA TYR A 37 7.72 -0.09 4.83
C TYR A 37 7.41 -1.37 5.60
N GLN A 38 7.61 -2.51 4.93
CA GLN A 38 7.58 -3.81 5.61
C GLN A 38 8.81 -3.93 6.52
N SER A 39 8.62 -4.41 7.75
CA SER A 39 9.67 -4.45 8.80
C SER A 39 10.63 -5.64 8.69
N GLU A 40 10.25 -6.70 7.95
CA GLU A 40 11.03 -7.92 7.76
C GLU A 40 11.31 -8.10 6.26
N GLU A 41 12.56 -7.84 5.86
CA GLU A 41 13.01 -7.95 4.47
C GLU A 41 13.39 -9.41 4.14
N GLU A 42 12.38 -10.23 3.88
CA GLU A 42 12.58 -11.53 3.25
C GLU A 42 12.66 -11.35 1.72
N ASP A 43 13.56 -12.08 1.05
CA ASP A 43 13.58 -12.12 -0.41
C ASP A 43 12.26 -12.72 -0.93
N LYS A 44 11.50 -11.92 -1.67
CA LYS A 44 10.18 -12.32 -2.18
C LYS A 44 10.23 -13.53 -3.12
N TYR A 45 11.35 -13.81 -3.77
CA TYR A 45 11.51 -14.98 -4.63
C TYR A 45 11.81 -16.25 -3.84
N ALA A 46 12.53 -16.11 -2.72
CA ALA A 46 12.83 -17.18 -1.78
C ALA A 46 11.73 -17.39 -0.71
N PHE A 47 10.74 -16.51 -0.64
CA PHE A 47 9.66 -16.56 0.34
C PHE A 47 8.96 -17.94 0.41
N GLU A 48 9.03 -18.60 1.56
CA GLU A 48 8.50 -19.95 1.76
C GLU A 48 7.01 -19.97 2.16
N GLY A 49 6.50 -18.87 2.72
CA GLY A 49 5.11 -18.75 3.20
C GLY A 49 4.05 -18.61 2.09
N LYS A 50 4.30 -19.15 0.89
CA LYS A 50 3.38 -19.04 -0.26
C LYS A 50 2.05 -19.71 0.07
N SER A 51 0.95 -19.00 -0.20
CA SER A 51 -0.38 -19.58 -0.04
C SER A 51 -0.61 -20.72 -1.04
N SER A 52 -1.25 -21.80 -0.59
CA SER A 52 -1.65 -22.95 -1.41
C SER A 52 -3.07 -22.82 -1.99
N VAL A 53 -3.69 -21.64 -1.92
CA VAL A 53 -5.05 -21.43 -2.40
C VAL A 53 -5.11 -21.59 -3.93
N PRO A 54 -6.04 -22.39 -4.49
CA PRO A 54 -6.23 -22.52 -5.93
C PRO A 54 -6.97 -21.29 -6.48
N CYS A 55 -6.25 -20.17 -6.59
CA CYS A 55 -6.83 -18.88 -6.97
C CYS A 55 -7.49 -18.93 -8.35
N GLU A 56 -6.89 -19.60 -9.33
CA GLU A 56 -7.35 -19.61 -10.73
C GLU A 56 -8.81 -20.11 -10.88
N GLU A 57 -9.21 -21.11 -10.10
CA GLU A 57 -10.58 -21.65 -10.07
C GLU A 57 -11.60 -20.75 -9.34
N ARG A 58 -11.11 -19.72 -8.65
CA ARG A 58 -11.87 -18.85 -7.76
C ARG A 58 -11.90 -17.39 -8.21
N LEU A 59 -11.08 -17.00 -9.19
CA LEU A 59 -10.95 -15.60 -9.60
C LEU A 59 -12.29 -14.95 -9.98
N ASN A 60 -13.16 -15.67 -10.68
CA ASN A 60 -14.47 -15.16 -11.12
C ASN A 60 -15.45 -14.88 -9.97
N THR A 61 -15.33 -15.58 -8.84
CA THR A 61 -16.22 -15.40 -7.67
C THR A 61 -15.59 -14.51 -6.62
N CYS A 62 -14.30 -14.69 -6.37
CA CYS A 62 -13.48 -13.87 -5.48
C CYS A 62 -13.31 -12.44 -6.03
N LYS A 63 -13.42 -12.27 -7.36
CA LYS A 63 -13.22 -11.00 -8.08
C LYS A 63 -11.92 -10.31 -7.69
N ALA A 64 -10.84 -11.09 -7.62
CA ALA A 64 -9.50 -10.66 -7.19
C ALA A 64 -9.48 -9.85 -5.88
N VAL A 65 -10.08 -10.40 -4.81
CA VAL A 65 -10.10 -9.74 -3.49
C VAL A 65 -8.73 -9.29 -3.00
N CYS A 66 -7.68 -10.07 -3.30
CA CYS A 66 -6.30 -9.75 -2.96
C CYS A 66 -5.83 -8.41 -3.55
N CYS A 67 -6.31 -8.06 -4.74
CA CYS A 67 -5.98 -6.82 -5.42
C CYS A 67 -6.70 -5.60 -4.85
N LYS A 68 -7.57 -5.74 -3.84
CA LYS A 68 -8.18 -4.60 -3.16
C LYS A 68 -7.49 -4.22 -1.86
N LEU A 69 -6.57 -5.05 -1.39
CA LEU A 69 -5.98 -4.91 -0.07
C LEU A 69 -4.80 -3.94 -0.13
N PRO A 70 -4.82 -2.83 0.63
CA PRO A 70 -3.66 -1.96 0.75
C PRO A 70 -2.57 -2.62 1.61
N PHE A 71 -1.32 -2.43 1.21
CA PHE A 71 -0.14 -2.81 1.99
C PHE A 71 1.05 -1.96 1.56
N ALA A 72 2.02 -1.83 2.47
CA ALA A 72 3.32 -1.24 2.19
C ALA A 72 4.19 -2.20 1.38
N LEU A 73 5.02 -1.67 0.50
CA LEU A 73 5.99 -2.42 -0.31
C LEU A 73 7.32 -2.57 0.45
N SER A 74 8.07 -3.62 0.10
CA SER A 74 9.43 -3.80 0.60
C SER A 74 10.43 -2.99 -0.23
N HIS A 75 11.66 -2.81 0.26
CA HIS A 75 12.72 -2.19 -0.55
C HIS A 75 12.96 -2.95 -1.87
N GLN A 76 12.96 -4.29 -1.83
CA GLN A 76 13.10 -5.12 -3.03
C GLN A 76 12.02 -4.81 -4.09
N ASP A 77 10.76 -4.63 -3.67
CA ASP A 77 9.67 -4.28 -4.60
C ASP A 77 9.87 -2.91 -5.26
N ILE A 78 10.46 -1.97 -4.53
CA ILE A 78 10.75 -0.62 -5.02
C ILE A 78 11.97 -0.61 -5.94
N ASP A 79 13.06 -1.27 -5.55
CA ASP A 79 14.32 -1.30 -6.30
C ASP A 79 14.18 -2.01 -7.64
N GLU A 80 13.35 -3.05 -7.72
CA GLU A 80 13.06 -3.71 -8.99
C GLU A 80 12.29 -2.82 -9.98
N GLY A 81 11.55 -1.82 -9.50
CA GLY A 81 10.79 -0.90 -10.34
C GLY A 81 9.60 -1.51 -11.09
N ILE A 82 9.25 -2.78 -10.83
CA ILE A 82 8.14 -3.48 -11.47
C ILE A 82 6.80 -3.09 -10.82
N VAL A 83 6.79 -2.99 -9.48
CA VAL A 83 5.58 -2.73 -8.71
C VAL A 83 5.32 -1.23 -8.60
N LYS A 84 4.22 -0.77 -9.19
CA LYS A 84 3.72 0.59 -9.03
C LYS A 84 3.21 0.86 -7.61
N TRP A 85 3.50 2.06 -7.11
CA TRP A 85 3.10 2.54 -5.79
C TRP A 85 2.38 3.90 -5.87
N GLU A 86 1.62 4.24 -4.83
CA GLU A 86 0.81 5.45 -4.77
C GLU A 86 1.66 6.70 -4.53
N PHE A 87 1.64 7.65 -5.46
CA PHE A 87 2.47 8.85 -5.37
C PHE A 87 2.17 9.69 -4.12
N GLY A 88 0.89 9.83 -3.76
CA GLY A 88 0.48 10.58 -2.56
C GLY A 88 0.81 9.88 -1.25
N ARG A 89 1.17 8.59 -1.30
CA ARG A 89 1.40 7.68 -0.17
C ARG A 89 2.58 6.77 -0.52
N PRO A 90 3.82 7.30 -0.50
CA PRO A 90 4.98 6.59 -1.01
C PRO A 90 5.07 5.16 -0.46
N TYR A 91 5.40 4.24 -1.36
CA TYR A 91 5.62 2.81 -1.07
C TYR A 91 4.38 2.03 -0.65
N VAL A 92 3.18 2.58 -0.71
CA VAL A 92 1.93 1.79 -0.67
C VAL A 92 1.62 1.28 -2.07
N ILE A 93 1.17 0.04 -2.24
CA ILE A 93 0.75 -0.53 -3.53
C ILE A 93 -0.23 0.42 -4.26
N ALA A 94 -0.04 0.66 -5.56
CA ALA A 94 -0.92 1.58 -6.29
C ALA A 94 -2.31 0.98 -6.56
N HIS A 95 -3.37 1.70 -6.19
CA HIS A 95 -4.75 1.37 -6.52
C HIS A 95 -5.37 2.41 -7.47
N GLY A 96 -6.12 1.92 -8.46
CA GLY A 96 -6.95 2.74 -9.34
C GLY A 96 -8.13 3.40 -8.62
N GLU A 97 -8.94 4.14 -9.38
CA GLU A 97 -10.16 4.78 -8.88
C GLU A 97 -11.24 3.77 -8.49
N ASP A 98 -11.21 2.58 -9.08
CA ASP A 98 -12.12 1.47 -8.77
C ASP A 98 -11.72 0.67 -7.52
N GLY A 99 -10.66 1.09 -6.82
CA GLY A 99 -10.18 0.45 -5.60
C GLY A 99 -9.41 -0.85 -5.83
N TYR A 100 -9.10 -1.20 -7.08
CA TYR A 100 -8.25 -2.33 -7.41
C TYR A 100 -6.81 -1.91 -7.67
N CYS A 101 -5.88 -2.81 -7.38
CA CYS A 101 -4.48 -2.71 -7.76
C CYS A 101 -4.34 -2.51 -9.26
N VAL A 102 -3.46 -1.59 -9.64
CA VAL A 102 -3.22 -1.22 -11.05
C VAL A 102 -2.63 -2.34 -11.90
N HIS A 103 -2.18 -3.44 -11.27
CA HIS A 103 -1.65 -4.63 -11.95
C HIS A 103 -2.70 -5.74 -12.14
N LEU A 104 -3.98 -5.43 -11.91
CA LEU A 104 -5.08 -6.35 -12.19
C LEU A 104 -5.52 -6.24 -13.65
N ASP A 105 -5.56 -7.37 -14.35
CA ASP A 105 -6.36 -7.49 -15.57
C ASP A 105 -7.84 -7.61 -15.17
N LYS A 106 -8.63 -6.58 -15.48
CA LYS A 106 -10.05 -6.50 -15.10
C LYS A 106 -10.95 -7.47 -15.89
N THR A 107 -10.49 -7.97 -17.02
CA THR A 107 -11.24 -8.94 -17.84
C THR A 107 -11.09 -10.35 -17.28
N THR A 108 -9.86 -10.74 -16.91
CA THR A 108 -9.56 -12.10 -16.46
C THR A 108 -9.46 -12.25 -14.94
N TYR A 109 -9.41 -11.13 -14.21
CA TYR A 109 -9.05 -11.05 -12.79
C TYR A 109 -7.66 -11.60 -12.45
N LYS A 110 -6.79 -11.81 -13.44
CA LYS A 110 -5.41 -12.27 -13.24
C LYS A 110 -4.48 -11.10 -12.93
N CYS A 111 -3.46 -11.35 -12.11
CA CYS A 111 -2.40 -10.38 -11.86
C CYS A 111 -1.42 -10.36 -13.03
N THR A 112 -1.15 -9.19 -13.60
CA THR A 112 -0.24 -9.04 -14.74
C THR A 112 1.24 -9.13 -14.36
N ILE A 113 1.55 -9.07 -13.06
CA ILE A 113 2.91 -9.20 -12.50
C ILE A 113 3.04 -10.42 -11.57
N TYR A 114 2.32 -11.50 -11.88
CA TYR A 114 2.15 -12.66 -10.97
C TYR A 114 3.48 -13.23 -10.44
N GLU A 115 4.51 -13.30 -11.29
CA GLU A 115 5.85 -13.79 -10.94
C GLU A 115 6.69 -12.81 -10.13
N ASN A 116 6.36 -11.51 -10.16
CA ASN A 116 7.09 -10.45 -9.45
C ASN A 116 6.30 -9.92 -8.24
N ARG A 117 5.25 -10.64 -7.82
CA ARG A 117 4.37 -10.23 -6.72
C ARG A 117 5.15 -9.94 -5.43
N PRO A 118 4.78 -8.87 -4.71
CA PRO A 118 5.23 -8.61 -3.33
C PRO A 118 4.97 -9.79 -2.39
N VAL A 119 5.73 -9.90 -1.31
CA VAL A 119 5.52 -10.91 -0.26
C VAL A 119 4.07 -10.94 0.24
N PRO A 120 3.40 -9.81 0.57
CA PRO A 120 1.99 -9.82 0.96
C PRO A 120 1.07 -10.47 -0.06
N CYS A 121 1.34 -10.30 -1.36
CA CYS A 121 0.55 -10.93 -2.42
C CYS A 121 0.86 -12.43 -2.60
N ARG A 122 2.08 -12.88 -2.30
CA ARG A 122 2.48 -14.30 -2.37
C ARG A 122 1.93 -15.10 -1.19
N GLY A 123 1.99 -14.51 0.00
CA GLY A 123 1.52 -15.15 1.24
C GLY A 123 0.03 -15.00 1.51
N PHE A 124 -0.69 -14.20 0.70
CA PHE A 124 -2.11 -13.99 0.92
C PHE A 124 -2.93 -15.29 0.78
N ASP A 125 -3.49 -15.74 1.90
CA ASP A 125 -4.42 -16.86 1.97
C ASP A 125 -5.83 -16.33 2.27
N CYS A 126 -6.71 -16.38 1.28
CA CYS A 126 -8.09 -15.95 1.45
C CYS A 126 -8.94 -16.91 2.29
N GLN A 127 -8.50 -18.16 2.47
CA GLN A 127 -9.18 -19.16 3.30
C GLN A 127 -8.86 -18.95 4.78
N ASN A 128 -7.61 -18.63 5.09
CA ASN A 128 -7.07 -18.52 6.45
C ASN A 128 -6.54 -17.11 6.76
N CYS A 129 -7.30 -16.07 6.39
CA CYS A 129 -6.91 -14.70 6.68
C CYS A 129 -7.20 -14.33 8.15
N LYS A 130 -6.14 -14.15 8.95
CA LYS A 130 -6.26 -13.82 10.38
C LYS A 130 -6.97 -12.48 10.64
N ASN A 131 -6.73 -11.50 9.76
CA ASN A 131 -7.16 -10.12 9.97
C ASN A 131 -8.50 -9.80 9.32
N TRP A 132 -8.94 -10.60 8.34
CA TRP A 132 -10.15 -10.32 7.56
C TRP A 132 -11.01 -11.57 7.39
N LYS A 133 -12.30 -11.44 7.73
CA LYS A 133 -13.31 -12.46 7.45
C LYS A 133 -13.76 -12.35 5.99
N ILE A 134 -12.99 -12.88 5.04
CA ILE A 134 -13.24 -12.69 3.60
C ILE A 134 -14.51 -13.42 3.14
N TRP A 135 -14.71 -14.66 3.58
CA TRP A 135 -15.80 -15.51 3.12
C TRP A 135 -16.92 -15.57 4.16
N LYS A 136 -18.16 -15.45 3.69
CA LYS A 136 -19.35 -15.90 4.43
C LYS A 136 -19.56 -17.40 4.25
N ASP A 137 -19.37 -17.86 3.03
CA ASP A 137 -19.46 -19.24 2.60
C ASP A 137 -18.31 -19.53 1.64
N GLN A 138 -17.42 -20.44 2.02
CA GLN A 138 -16.25 -20.81 1.23
C GLN A 138 -16.62 -21.72 0.06
N GLU A 139 -17.58 -22.65 0.25
CA GLU A 139 -18.04 -23.55 -0.82
C GLU A 139 -18.91 -22.83 -1.84
N GLY A 140 -19.86 -22.01 -1.36
CA GLY A 140 -20.71 -21.16 -2.19
C GLY A 140 -20.00 -19.95 -2.78
N LYS A 141 -18.71 -19.77 -2.47
CA LYS A 141 -17.85 -18.69 -2.95
C LYS A 141 -18.48 -17.30 -2.73
N GLN A 142 -19.11 -17.10 -1.57
CA GLN A 142 -19.77 -15.85 -1.19
C GLN A 142 -18.90 -15.03 -0.23
N LEU A 143 -18.62 -13.77 -0.59
CA LEU A 143 -17.89 -12.84 0.27
C LEU A 143 -18.73 -12.42 1.49
N HIS A 144 -18.05 -12.15 2.60
CA HIS A 144 -18.69 -11.65 3.81
C HIS A 144 -19.10 -10.18 3.64
N PRO A 145 -20.34 -9.78 3.97
CA PRO A 145 -20.76 -8.38 3.87
C PRO A 145 -19.88 -7.41 4.68
N ASP A 146 -19.52 -7.81 5.91
CA ASP A 146 -18.64 -6.99 6.76
C ASP A 146 -17.24 -6.82 6.17
N PHE A 147 -16.77 -7.74 5.32
CA PHE A 147 -15.46 -7.60 4.67
C PHE A 147 -15.42 -6.37 3.76
N GLU A 148 -16.46 -6.14 2.96
CA GLU A 148 -16.50 -4.96 2.09
C GLU A 148 -16.49 -3.66 2.89
N LYS A 149 -17.16 -3.65 4.05
CA LYS A 149 -17.14 -2.51 4.96
C LYS A 149 -15.75 -2.26 5.52
N SER A 150 -15.13 -3.27 6.12
CA SER A 150 -13.77 -3.15 6.70
C SER A 150 -12.72 -2.80 5.64
N LEU A 151 -12.88 -3.35 4.43
CA LEU A 151 -12.02 -3.05 3.29
C LEU A 151 -12.10 -1.56 2.92
N ARG A 152 -13.31 -1.02 2.79
CA ARG A 152 -13.51 0.40 2.48
C ARG A 152 -12.88 1.31 3.54
N GLU A 153 -13.08 1.01 4.82
CA GLU A 153 -12.48 1.77 5.92
C GLU A 153 -10.94 1.72 5.86
N THR A 154 -10.38 0.56 5.55
CA THR A 154 -8.93 0.39 5.39
C THR A 154 -8.41 1.16 4.16
N VAL A 155 -9.09 1.08 3.02
CA VAL A 155 -8.73 1.81 1.80
C VAL A 155 -8.78 3.32 2.04
N GLU A 156 -9.80 3.84 2.72
CA GLU A 156 -9.88 5.27 3.09
C GLU A 156 -8.73 5.69 4.01
N MET A 157 -8.31 4.83 4.93
CA MET A 157 -7.15 5.09 5.79
C MET A 157 -5.85 5.17 4.96
N PHE A 158 -5.63 4.24 4.03
CA PHE A 158 -4.39 4.16 3.24
C PHE A 158 -4.33 5.16 2.08
N TYR A 159 -5.43 5.49 1.42
CA TYR A 159 -5.44 6.35 0.24
C TYR A 159 -6.11 7.71 0.48
N GLY A 160 -6.72 7.91 1.66
CA GLY A 160 -7.61 9.04 1.92
C GLY A 160 -9.00 8.83 1.34
N LYS A 161 -9.91 9.77 1.63
CA LYS A 161 -11.18 9.87 0.88
C LYS A 161 -10.85 10.39 -0.51
N LYS A 162 -11.00 9.52 -1.53
CA LYS A 162 -11.03 9.94 -2.92
C LYS A 162 -12.36 10.62 -3.22
#